data_AF-D9QZ46-F1
#
_entry.id   AF-D9QZ46-F1
#
_cell.length_a   1.000
_cell.length_b   1.000
_cell.length_c   1.000
_cell.angle_alpha   90.00
_cell.angle_beta   90.00
_cell.angle_gamma   90.00
#
_symmetry.space_group_name_H-M   'P 1'
#
loop_
_entity.id
_entity.type
_entity.pdbx_description
1 polymer ?
#
loop_
_entity_poly.entity_id
_entity_poly.type
_entity_poly.pdbx_seq_one_letter_code
_entity_poly.pdbx_strand_id
1 'polypeptide(L)'
;MGILSYMQKDTDMETNPLIPPEEDEFPGEEEYCDSTEETGEESSEENNENPPPPNLEKETPLPDFPLYESAPPGTSSSVITVFPKPIIPCYLCNSEQNGLVRFLNAAAGYNPFLIYISNQLAVNGLSNGEMSQYGRVSASQQTITVGGQSGYVYVEKQITVNADRAVTVAIINTDYGLDIMEIQDVFCNGGINTGCFRVSNLSITNRQIHVVLNGGAITFPSVDYLEVTSFRYALTGLYMVSVSNANRLGENLLLTSNIYIRGNASYTLYVFNWSAMENAIRTLIVEDRRY
;
A
#
# COMPACT_ATOMS: atom_id res chain seq x y z
N MET A 1 -28.08 -55.89 -29.45
CA MET A 1 -28.86 -56.62 -28.42
C MET A 1 -29.51 -55.60 -27.50
N GLY A 2 -30.84 -55.66 -27.30
CA GLY A 2 -31.53 -55.05 -26.14
C GLY A 2 -32.12 -53.63 -26.31
N ILE A 3 -33.02 -53.32 -27.26
CA ILE A 3 -34.50 -53.15 -27.17
C ILE A 3 -35.12 -52.20 -26.09
N LEU A 4 -35.82 -51.16 -26.61
CA LEU A 4 -37.14 -50.56 -26.26
C LEU A 4 -37.35 -49.86 -24.88
N SER A 5 -38.13 -48.77 -24.71
CA SER A 5 -38.79 -47.80 -25.60
C SER A 5 -39.64 -46.78 -24.81
N TYR A 6 -39.95 -45.63 -25.45
CA TYR A 6 -41.21 -44.86 -25.37
C TYR A 6 -41.54 -44.12 -24.04
N MET A 7 -42.17 -42.95 -23.97
CA MET A 7 -42.83 -42.05 -24.94
C MET A 7 -42.82 -40.62 -24.36
N GLN A 8 -42.93 -39.69 -25.28
CA GLN A 8 -43.00 -38.24 -25.19
C GLN A 8 -44.42 -37.77 -24.79
N LYS A 9 -44.52 -36.64 -24.07
CA LYS A 9 -45.54 -35.63 -24.35
C LYS A 9 -45.20 -34.26 -23.76
N ASP A 10 -45.24 -33.29 -24.65
CA ASP A 10 -45.08 -31.85 -24.50
C ASP A 10 -46.24 -31.18 -23.73
N THR A 11 -45.99 -29.92 -23.35
CA THR A 11 -46.81 -28.72 -23.67
C THR A 11 -47.19 -27.84 -22.45
N ASP A 12 -46.49 -26.70 -22.38
CA ASP A 12 -46.93 -25.30 -22.15
C ASP A 12 -47.53 -24.80 -20.82
N MET A 13 -46.77 -23.86 -20.23
CA MET A 13 -47.10 -22.44 -19.97
C MET A 13 -48.35 -22.08 -19.17
N GLU A 14 -48.16 -21.50 -17.97
CA GLU A 14 -48.96 -20.33 -17.54
C GLU A 14 -48.21 -19.43 -16.56
N THR A 15 -48.38 -18.13 -16.78
CA THR A 15 -47.79 -16.96 -16.11
C THR A 15 -48.71 -16.37 -15.03
N ASN A 16 -48.13 -15.45 -14.22
CA ASN A 16 -48.71 -14.32 -13.43
C ASN A 16 -48.98 -14.52 -11.92
N PRO A 17 -49.02 -13.43 -11.10
CA PRO A 17 -48.59 -12.03 -11.32
C PRO A 17 -47.74 -11.39 -10.18
N LEU A 18 -47.27 -10.16 -10.45
CA LEU A 18 -46.64 -9.17 -9.56
C LEU A 18 -47.58 -8.60 -8.47
N ILE A 19 -47.03 -8.29 -7.28
CA ILE A 19 -47.55 -7.28 -6.32
C ILE A 19 -46.35 -6.62 -5.57
N PRO A 20 -46.11 -5.31 -5.73
CA PRO A 20 -45.82 -4.37 -4.62
C PRO A 20 -46.83 -3.18 -4.68
N PRO A 21 -46.88 -2.19 -3.76
CA PRO A 21 -45.99 -1.86 -2.64
C PRO A 21 -46.71 -1.62 -1.28
N GLU A 22 -45.98 -1.42 -0.19
CA GLU A 22 -46.46 -0.63 0.96
C GLU A 22 -45.41 0.45 1.28
N GLU A 23 -45.82 1.70 1.10
CA GLU A 23 -45.11 2.92 1.49
C GLU A 23 -45.58 3.27 2.91
N ASP A 24 -44.68 3.29 3.89
CA ASP A 24 -44.99 3.88 5.20
C ASP A 24 -44.88 5.40 5.10
N GLU A 25 -46.04 6.05 5.26
CA GLU A 25 -46.22 7.49 5.34
C GLU A 25 -45.47 8.09 6.55
N PHE A 26 -44.60 9.06 6.27
CA PHE A 26 -44.20 10.10 7.22
C PHE A 26 -45.35 11.10 7.43
N PRO A 27 -45.62 11.54 8.66
CA PRO A 27 -46.23 12.85 8.87
C PRO A 27 -45.15 13.93 9.02
N GLY A 28 -45.25 15.00 8.21
CA GLY A 28 -44.78 16.35 8.58
C GLY A 28 -45.68 16.94 9.69
N GLU A 29 -45.46 18.12 10.27
CA GLU A 29 -44.64 19.31 9.99
C GLU A 29 -44.36 19.99 11.36
N GLU A 30 -43.31 20.82 11.41
CA GLU A 30 -43.17 22.16 12.04
C GLU A 30 -43.80 22.41 13.44
N GLU A 31 -43.18 23.07 14.42
CA GLU A 31 -42.53 24.39 14.36
C GLU A 31 -41.99 24.76 15.77
N TYR A 32 -41.19 25.83 15.81
CA TYR A 32 -40.95 26.75 16.94
C TYR A 32 -39.67 26.60 17.78
N CYS A 33 -38.66 27.39 17.37
CA CYS A 33 -37.56 27.87 18.19
C CYS A 33 -38.07 28.90 19.21
N ASP A 34 -37.59 28.86 20.45
CA ASP A 34 -37.49 30.08 21.25
C ASP A 34 -36.10 30.18 21.88
N SER A 35 -35.55 31.38 21.73
CA SER A 35 -34.24 31.85 22.16
C SER A 35 -34.44 32.77 23.34
N THR A 36 -33.56 32.72 24.36
CA THR A 36 -33.15 33.93 25.08
C THR A 36 -31.91 33.68 25.93
N GLU A 37 -30.86 34.42 25.55
CA GLU A 37 -29.85 35.15 26.33
C GLU A 37 -30.35 35.61 27.73
N GLU A 38 -29.59 35.95 28.77
CA GLU A 38 -28.24 36.51 28.98
C GLU A 38 -28.01 36.54 30.53
N THR A 39 -26.85 36.13 31.05
CA THR A 39 -25.79 36.90 31.79
C THR A 39 -26.02 37.45 33.23
N GLY A 40 -24.92 37.34 34.02
CA GLY A 40 -24.58 38.10 35.25
C GLY A 40 -24.82 37.34 36.58
N GLU A 41 -23.97 37.30 37.61
CA GLU A 41 -22.65 37.87 37.94
C GLU A 41 -22.15 37.22 39.28
N GLU A 42 -20.87 37.41 39.64
CA GLU A 42 -20.06 36.98 40.83
C GLU A 42 -20.72 37.04 42.24
N SER A 43 -20.28 36.45 43.37
CA SER A 43 -19.01 35.92 43.96
C SER A 43 -19.40 35.08 45.21
N SER A 44 -18.65 34.12 45.74
CA SER A 44 -17.60 34.28 46.77
C SER A 44 -17.29 32.93 47.43
N GLU A 45 -16.12 32.87 48.06
CA GLU A 45 -15.35 31.73 48.59
C GLU A 45 -16.04 30.84 49.65
N GLU A 46 -15.77 29.52 49.64
CA GLU A 46 -15.49 28.80 50.89
C GLU A 46 -14.73 27.48 50.66
N ASN A 47 -13.71 27.28 51.50
CA ASN A 47 -12.74 26.21 51.52
C ASN A 47 -13.34 24.83 51.83
N ASN A 48 -12.87 23.78 51.14
CA ASN A 48 -12.67 22.48 51.78
C ASN A 48 -11.61 21.66 51.03
N GLU A 49 -10.50 21.43 51.72
CA GLU A 49 -9.38 20.59 51.32
C GLU A 49 -9.83 19.13 51.20
N ASN A 50 -9.61 18.53 50.03
CA ASN A 50 -9.38 17.10 49.86
C ASN A 50 -8.38 16.94 48.72
N PRO A 51 -7.14 16.47 48.96
CA PRO A 51 -6.17 16.31 47.89
C PRO A 51 -6.54 15.08 47.04
N PRO A 52 -6.73 15.22 45.71
CA PRO A 52 -6.80 14.07 44.83
C PRO A 52 -5.40 13.43 44.68
N PRO A 53 -5.35 12.11 44.40
CA PRO A 53 -4.10 11.36 44.35
C PRO A 53 -3.14 11.91 43.27
N PRO A 54 -1.82 11.72 43.42
CA PRO A 54 -0.84 12.28 42.49
C PRO A 54 -1.06 11.73 41.08
N ASN A 55 -1.36 12.64 40.15
CA ASN A 55 -1.43 12.38 38.72
C ASN A 55 -0.03 11.97 38.22
N LEU A 56 0.11 10.70 37.83
CA LEU A 56 1.31 10.15 37.21
C LEU A 56 1.18 10.16 35.69
N GLU A 57 0.76 11.28 35.11
CA GLU A 57 0.97 11.59 33.70
C GLU A 57 2.19 12.49 33.58
N LYS A 58 3.36 11.86 33.54
CA LYS A 58 4.52 12.48 32.93
C LYS A 58 4.24 12.56 31.44
N GLU A 59 3.69 13.69 30.98
CA GLU A 59 3.66 14.04 29.57
C GLU A 59 5.05 13.81 28.99
N THR A 60 5.14 12.78 28.15
CA THR A 60 6.37 12.48 27.44
C THR A 60 6.35 13.40 26.23
N PRO A 61 7.32 14.31 26.05
CA PRO A 61 7.29 15.20 24.90
C PRO A 61 7.31 14.35 23.63
N LEU A 62 6.35 14.57 22.71
CA LEU A 62 6.48 14.04 21.37
C LEU A 62 7.84 14.52 20.80
N PRO A 63 8.64 13.65 20.17
CA PRO A 63 9.86 14.09 19.52
C PRO A 63 9.49 15.09 18.41
N ASP A 64 9.95 16.32 18.58
CA ASP A 64 9.82 17.41 17.62
C ASP A 64 10.75 17.11 16.44
N PHE A 65 10.16 16.70 15.31
CA PHE A 65 10.92 16.47 14.09
C PHE A 65 11.07 17.81 13.35
N PRO A 66 12.29 18.24 12.98
CA PRO A 66 12.46 19.47 12.24
C PRO A 66 11.79 19.35 10.87
N LEU A 67 10.75 20.17 10.65
CA LEU A 67 10.18 20.42 9.32
C LEU A 67 11.28 21.06 8.46
N TYR A 68 11.75 20.33 7.45
CA TYR A 68 12.75 20.84 6.53
C TYR A 68 12.13 21.92 5.64
N GLU A 69 12.79 23.08 5.61
CA GLU A 69 12.45 24.23 4.77
C GLU A 69 12.42 23.86 3.28
N SER A 70 11.52 24.54 2.57
CA SER A 70 11.20 24.42 1.16
C SER A 70 12.42 24.32 0.23
N ALA A 71 12.52 23.22 -0.51
CA ALA A 71 13.45 23.09 -1.63
C ALA A 71 13.01 23.95 -2.85
N PRO A 72 13.94 24.31 -3.76
CA PRO A 72 13.64 25.12 -4.96
C PRO A 72 12.62 24.44 -5.89
N PRO A 73 11.87 25.20 -6.71
CA PRO A 73 10.81 24.64 -7.54
C PRO A 73 11.39 23.70 -8.60
N GLY A 74 11.03 22.41 -8.51
CA GLY A 74 11.35 21.41 -9.53
C GLY A 74 11.93 20.08 -9.03
N THR A 75 12.32 19.97 -7.76
CA THR A 75 12.88 18.71 -7.22
C THR A 75 12.04 18.25 -6.04
N SER A 76 11.12 17.32 -6.29
CA SER A 76 10.26 16.77 -5.23
C SER A 76 11.06 15.78 -4.39
N SER A 77 11.45 16.15 -3.17
CA SER A 77 11.92 15.18 -2.18
C SER A 77 10.71 14.41 -1.66
N SER A 78 10.42 13.22 -2.20
CA SER A 78 9.38 12.34 -1.66
C SER A 78 9.99 11.05 -1.13
N VAL A 79 10.57 11.13 0.07
CA VAL A 79 10.72 9.96 0.93
C VAL A 79 9.46 9.91 1.78
N ILE A 80 8.48 9.10 1.38
CA ILE A 80 7.43 8.71 2.31
C ILE A 80 8.01 7.53 3.11
N THR A 81 8.51 7.80 4.31
CA THR A 81 8.58 6.77 5.35
C THR A 81 7.13 6.46 5.75
N VAL A 82 6.45 5.63 4.98
CA VAL A 82 5.05 5.27 5.24
C VAL A 82 5.01 4.42 6.50
N PHE A 83 4.14 4.76 7.45
CA PHE A 83 3.70 3.80 8.45
C PHE A 83 2.95 2.70 7.69
N PRO A 84 3.45 1.45 7.67
CA PRO A 84 2.82 0.43 6.85
C PRO A 84 1.40 0.17 7.37
N LYS A 85 0.43 0.08 6.45
CA LYS A 85 -0.98 -0.14 6.80
C LYS A 85 -1.12 -1.48 7.54
N PRO A 86 -1.86 -1.54 8.66
CA PRO A 86 -2.14 -2.80 9.33
C PRO A 86 -2.72 -3.81 8.34
N ILE A 87 -2.28 -5.05 8.48
CA ILE A 87 -2.79 -6.23 7.78
C ILE A 87 -3.27 -7.21 8.84
N ILE A 88 -4.27 -8.05 8.54
CA ILE A 88 -4.65 -9.11 9.47
C ILE A 88 -3.43 -10.02 9.66
N PRO A 89 -3.02 -10.33 10.90
CA PRO A 89 -1.72 -10.96 11.13
C PRO A 89 -1.55 -12.34 10.52
N CYS A 90 -2.63 -13.08 10.25
CA CYS A 90 -2.60 -14.45 9.74
C CYS A 90 -3.77 -14.78 8.81
N TYR A 91 -3.47 -15.29 7.61
CA TYR A 91 -4.45 -15.78 6.63
C TYR A 91 -4.27 -17.27 6.42
N LEU A 92 -5.35 -18.02 6.66
CA LEU A 92 -5.40 -19.47 6.48
C LEU A 92 -4.28 -20.24 7.19
N CYS A 93 -3.71 -19.69 8.29
CA CYS A 93 -2.56 -20.24 9.03
C CYS A 93 -2.87 -21.50 9.86
N ASN A 94 -3.64 -22.42 9.31
CA ASN A 94 -3.99 -23.69 9.95
C ASN A 94 -2.82 -24.69 9.88
N SER A 95 -1.68 -24.29 9.30
CA SER A 95 -0.44 -25.06 9.21
C SER A 95 0.74 -24.25 9.74
N GLU A 96 1.83 -24.94 10.10
CA GLU A 96 3.07 -24.27 10.52
C GLU A 96 3.86 -23.69 9.32
N GLN A 97 3.56 -24.12 8.10
CA GLN A 97 4.23 -23.67 6.88
C GLN A 97 3.59 -22.36 6.39
N ASN A 98 4.23 -21.24 6.70
CA ASN A 98 3.75 -19.92 6.33
C ASN A 98 4.83 -19.13 5.62
N GLY A 99 4.41 -18.23 4.73
CA GLY A 99 5.22 -17.13 4.21
C GLY A 99 4.74 -15.80 4.78
N LEU A 100 5.45 -14.73 4.43
CA LEU A 100 5.07 -13.35 4.71
C LEU A 100 4.65 -12.67 3.42
N VAL A 101 3.51 -11.98 3.42
CA VAL A 101 3.00 -11.22 2.29
C VAL A 101 2.77 -9.77 2.71
N ARG A 102 3.25 -8.82 1.93
CA ARG A 102 2.86 -7.41 2.02
C ARG A 102 2.40 -6.90 0.65
N PHE A 103 1.59 -5.86 0.64
CA PHE A 103 1.05 -5.26 -0.57
C PHE A 103 1.60 -3.85 -0.78
N LEU A 104 1.91 -3.51 -2.02
CA LEU A 104 2.27 -2.17 -2.45
C LEU A 104 1.28 -1.71 -3.51
N ASN A 105 0.66 -0.55 -3.33
CA ASN A 105 -0.07 0.09 -4.42
C ASN A 105 0.87 1.02 -5.20
N ALA A 106 1.41 0.49 -6.30
CA ALA A 106 2.22 1.24 -7.27
C ALA A 106 1.37 1.81 -8.43
N ALA A 107 0.07 1.53 -8.45
CA ALA A 107 -0.82 1.94 -9.51
C ALA A 107 -1.39 3.35 -9.26
N ALA A 108 -1.39 4.16 -10.31
CA ALA A 108 -1.96 5.50 -10.36
C ALA A 108 -3.34 5.49 -11.02
N GLY A 109 -4.16 6.49 -10.65
CA GLY A 109 -5.47 6.72 -11.28
C GLY A 109 -6.64 5.91 -10.69
N TYR A 110 -6.44 5.30 -9.53
CA TYR A 110 -7.46 4.49 -8.84
C TYR A 110 -7.73 5.00 -7.42
N ASN A 111 -8.96 4.79 -6.97
CA ASN A 111 -9.32 4.95 -5.56
C ASN A 111 -8.60 3.88 -4.71
N PRO A 112 -8.50 4.08 -3.39
CA PRO A 112 -7.85 3.11 -2.51
C PRO A 112 -8.46 1.71 -2.64
N PHE A 113 -7.60 0.70 -2.77
CA PHE A 113 -8.02 -0.68 -3.03
C PHE A 113 -8.43 -1.42 -1.75
N LEU A 114 -9.39 -2.32 -1.89
CA LEU A 114 -9.60 -3.44 -0.98
C LEU A 114 -8.82 -4.64 -1.51
N ILE A 115 -8.02 -5.28 -0.67
CA ILE A 115 -7.23 -6.45 -1.05
C ILE A 115 -7.76 -7.64 -0.28
N TYR A 116 -8.01 -8.75 -0.97
CA TYR A 116 -8.42 -10.01 -0.37
C TYR A 116 -7.37 -11.08 -0.65
N ILE A 117 -7.14 -11.96 0.33
CA ILE A 117 -6.38 -13.20 0.17
C ILE A 117 -7.36 -14.34 0.36
N SER A 118 -7.59 -15.13 -0.68
CA SER A 118 -8.49 -16.29 -0.66
C SER A 118 -9.87 -15.94 -0.05
N ASN A 119 -10.47 -14.87 -0.57
CA ASN A 119 -11.77 -14.29 -0.18
C ASN A 119 -11.84 -13.68 1.24
N GLN A 120 -10.73 -13.58 1.96
CA GLN A 120 -10.67 -12.89 3.25
C GLN A 120 -10.07 -11.49 3.07
N LEU A 121 -10.76 -10.46 3.57
CA LEU A 121 -10.28 -9.08 3.47
C LEU A 121 -8.93 -8.96 4.17
N ALA A 122 -7.92 -8.54 3.42
CA ALA A 122 -6.57 -8.44 3.89
C ALA A 122 -6.15 -7.02 4.22
N VAL A 123 -6.40 -6.09 3.30
CA VAL A 123 -6.11 -4.66 3.46
C VAL A 123 -7.36 -3.87 3.12
N ASN A 124 -7.76 -2.99 4.04
CA ASN A 124 -8.90 -2.10 3.85
C ASN A 124 -8.41 -0.69 3.46
N GLY A 125 -8.40 -0.38 2.17
CA GLY A 125 -7.98 0.91 1.65
C GLY A 125 -6.46 1.04 1.53
N LEU A 126 -5.92 0.60 0.40
CA LEU A 126 -4.52 0.80 0.02
C LEU A 126 -4.42 1.84 -1.10
N SER A 127 -4.04 3.06 -0.75
CA SER A 127 -3.93 4.22 -1.66
C SER A 127 -2.60 4.20 -2.42
N ASN A 128 -2.49 4.97 -3.51
CA ASN A 128 -1.25 5.06 -4.30
C ASN A 128 -0.06 5.49 -3.42
N GLY A 129 1.02 4.69 -3.47
CA GLY A 129 2.23 4.87 -2.67
C GLY A 129 2.14 4.34 -1.23
N GLU A 130 1.02 3.75 -0.82
CA GLU A 130 0.92 3.05 0.46
C GLU A 130 1.38 1.59 0.32
N MET A 131 1.97 1.10 1.42
CA MET A 131 2.39 -0.29 1.57
C MET A 131 1.79 -0.86 2.86
N SER A 132 1.38 -2.13 2.85
CA SER A 132 0.91 -2.83 4.05
C SER A 132 2.08 -3.34 4.90
N GLN A 133 1.78 -3.67 6.16
CA GLN A 133 2.62 -4.55 6.95
C GLN A 133 2.69 -5.95 6.30
N TYR A 134 3.64 -6.75 6.78
CA TYR A 134 3.68 -8.17 6.46
C TYR A 134 2.63 -8.94 7.27
N GLY A 135 1.77 -9.68 6.57
CA GLY A 135 0.87 -10.67 7.14
C GLY A 135 1.42 -12.08 6.92
N ARG A 136 1.20 -12.99 7.87
CA ARG A 136 1.51 -14.41 7.66
C ARG A 136 0.44 -15.04 6.80
N VAL A 137 0.84 -15.81 5.81
CA VAL A 137 -0.08 -16.50 4.89
C VAL A 137 0.39 -17.93 4.73
N SER A 138 -0.55 -18.89 4.75
CA SER A 138 -0.20 -20.29 4.50
C SER A 138 0.54 -20.46 3.17
N ALA A 139 1.60 -21.26 3.20
CA ALA A 139 2.43 -21.53 2.04
C ALA A 139 1.68 -22.40 1.02
N SER A 140 1.19 -21.78 -0.05
CA SER A 140 0.51 -22.43 -1.17
C SER A 140 0.33 -21.44 -2.31
N GLN A 141 -0.36 -21.85 -3.38
CA GLN A 141 -0.99 -20.86 -4.25
C GLN A 141 -2.11 -20.16 -3.48
N GLN A 142 -2.13 -18.83 -3.54
CA GLN A 142 -3.10 -17.99 -2.86
C GLN A 142 -3.74 -17.05 -3.88
N THR A 143 -5.08 -16.93 -3.83
CA THR A 143 -5.80 -16.01 -4.72
C THR A 143 -5.72 -14.62 -4.12
N ILE A 144 -5.16 -13.67 -4.88
CA ILE A 144 -5.21 -12.25 -4.54
C ILE A 144 -6.28 -11.59 -5.39
N THR A 145 -7.24 -10.96 -4.73
CA THR A 145 -8.29 -10.17 -5.38
C THR A 145 -8.12 -8.70 -4.99
N VAL A 146 -7.97 -7.84 -5.99
CA VAL A 146 -7.87 -6.38 -5.84
C VAL A 146 -9.19 -5.78 -6.28
N GLY A 147 -9.92 -5.19 -5.33
CA GLY A 147 -11.26 -4.65 -5.54
C GLY A 147 -11.37 -3.17 -5.18
N GLY A 148 -12.43 -2.53 -5.69
CA GLY A 148 -12.87 -1.21 -5.28
C GLY A 148 -13.89 -1.27 -4.15
N GLN A 149 -14.15 -0.11 -3.53
CA GLN A 149 -15.15 0.00 -2.46
C GLN A 149 -16.58 -0.35 -2.92
N SER A 150 -16.88 -0.26 -4.23
CA SER A 150 -18.16 -0.65 -4.81
C SER A 150 -18.35 -2.17 -4.95
N GLY A 151 -17.36 -2.98 -4.61
CA GLY A 151 -17.36 -4.43 -4.85
C GLY A 151 -16.89 -4.82 -6.25
N TYR A 152 -16.53 -3.86 -7.11
CA TYR A 152 -15.93 -4.16 -8.41
C TYR A 152 -14.55 -4.79 -8.24
N VAL A 153 -14.29 -5.90 -8.93
CA VAL A 153 -12.98 -6.58 -8.95
C VAL A 153 -12.17 -6.06 -10.13
N TYR A 154 -11.02 -5.44 -9.84
CA TYR A 154 -10.10 -4.97 -10.86
C TYR A 154 -9.18 -6.08 -11.37
N VAL A 155 -8.64 -6.89 -10.45
CA VAL A 155 -7.71 -7.98 -10.75
C VAL A 155 -7.96 -9.13 -9.79
N GLU A 156 -7.92 -10.34 -10.31
CA GLU A 156 -7.84 -11.56 -9.51
C GLU A 156 -6.74 -12.45 -10.08
N LYS A 157 -5.75 -12.80 -9.24
CA LYS A 157 -4.55 -13.53 -9.68
C LYS A 157 -4.05 -14.46 -8.59
N GLN A 158 -3.61 -15.66 -9.00
CA GLN A 158 -2.88 -16.57 -8.12
C GLN A 158 -1.44 -16.10 -7.94
N ILE A 159 -0.98 -16.04 -6.70
CA ILE A 159 0.44 -15.87 -6.35
C ILE A 159 0.97 -17.12 -5.67
N THR A 160 2.29 -17.29 -5.64
CA THR A 160 2.93 -18.38 -4.89
C THR A 160 3.50 -17.87 -3.57
N VAL A 161 2.88 -18.27 -2.46
CA VAL A 161 3.43 -18.04 -1.13
C VAL A 161 4.32 -19.22 -0.75
N ASN A 162 5.62 -18.97 -0.63
CA ASN A 162 6.59 -19.99 -0.21
C ASN A 162 6.74 -19.97 1.31
N ALA A 163 6.95 -21.16 1.90
CA ALA A 163 7.27 -21.28 3.31
C ALA A 163 8.60 -20.57 3.63
N ASP A 164 8.64 -19.88 4.77
CA ASP A 164 9.83 -19.19 5.30
C ASP A 164 10.44 -18.17 4.31
N ARG A 165 9.57 -17.54 3.53
CA ARG A 165 9.90 -16.50 2.54
C ARG A 165 8.95 -15.33 2.68
N ALA A 166 9.44 -14.16 2.27
CA ALA A 166 8.67 -12.94 2.21
C ALA A 166 8.47 -12.51 0.74
N VAL A 167 7.28 -12.02 0.42
CA VAL A 167 6.93 -11.51 -0.91
C VAL A 167 6.19 -10.19 -0.79
N THR A 168 6.61 -9.23 -1.63
CA THR A 168 5.86 -8.01 -1.89
C THR A 168 4.99 -8.22 -3.13
N VAL A 169 3.69 -8.00 -2.98
CA VAL A 169 2.71 -8.06 -4.06
C VAL A 169 2.42 -6.62 -4.48
N ALA A 170 2.97 -6.21 -5.62
CA ALA A 170 2.78 -4.87 -6.15
C ALA A 170 1.58 -4.83 -7.12
N ILE A 171 0.65 -3.91 -6.88
CA ILE A 171 -0.45 -3.59 -7.79
C ILE A 171 0.07 -2.52 -8.74
N ILE A 172 0.02 -2.79 -10.04
CA ILE A 172 0.70 -1.99 -11.07
C ILE A 172 -0.24 -1.60 -12.20
N ASN A 173 0.02 -0.44 -12.82
CA ASN A 173 -0.57 -0.11 -14.11
C ASN A 173 0.17 -0.87 -15.21
N THR A 174 -0.54 -1.40 -16.20
CA THR A 174 0.01 -2.01 -17.41
C THR A 174 -0.63 -1.38 -18.65
N ASP A 175 -0.14 -1.73 -19.83
CA ASP A 175 -0.75 -1.31 -21.10
C ASP A 175 -2.19 -1.85 -21.29
N TYR A 176 -2.60 -2.84 -20.48
CA TYR A 176 -3.91 -3.50 -20.55
C TYR A 176 -4.80 -3.23 -19.34
N GLY A 177 -4.41 -2.31 -18.45
CA GLY A 177 -5.13 -2.03 -17.21
C GLY A 177 -4.33 -2.41 -15.97
N LEU A 178 -5.00 -2.79 -14.88
CA LEU A 178 -4.33 -3.20 -13.64
C LEU A 178 -3.82 -4.64 -13.75
N ASP A 179 -2.65 -4.91 -13.15
CA ASP A 179 -2.16 -6.26 -12.88
C ASP A 179 -1.43 -6.29 -11.54
N ILE A 180 -1.04 -7.49 -11.12
CA ILE A 180 -0.26 -7.77 -9.93
C ILE A 180 1.10 -8.35 -10.33
N MET A 181 2.16 -7.85 -9.68
CA MET A 181 3.52 -8.37 -9.79
C MET A 181 4.00 -8.93 -8.44
N GLU A 182 4.54 -10.14 -8.47
CA GLU A 182 5.20 -10.76 -7.32
C GLU A 182 6.67 -10.37 -7.29
N ILE A 183 7.10 -9.78 -6.17
CA ILE A 183 8.48 -9.35 -5.95
C ILE A 183 8.99 -10.06 -4.70
N GLN A 184 9.90 -11.01 -4.90
CA GLN A 184 10.48 -11.78 -3.81
C GLN A 184 11.34 -10.85 -2.94
N ASP A 185 11.05 -10.82 -1.64
CA ASP A 185 11.81 -10.07 -0.65
C ASP A 185 12.99 -10.94 -0.23
N VAL A 186 14.07 -10.83 -1.01
CA VAL A 186 15.32 -11.53 -0.74
C VAL A 186 16.22 -10.62 0.09
N PHE A 187 17.12 -11.23 0.85
CA PHE A 187 18.12 -10.50 1.61
C PHE A 187 19.51 -10.77 1.03
N CYS A 188 20.39 -9.81 1.20
CA CYS A 188 21.82 -10.00 1.01
C CYS A 188 22.54 -10.16 2.35
N ASN A 189 23.74 -10.74 2.32
CA ASN A 189 24.58 -10.88 3.50
C ASN A 189 25.82 -9.96 3.40
N GLY A 190 25.63 -8.66 3.65
CA GLY A 190 26.71 -7.67 3.57
C GLY A 190 27.60 -7.58 4.82
N GLY A 191 27.15 -8.08 5.97
CA GLY A 191 27.87 -7.91 7.25
C GLY A 191 27.66 -6.53 7.89
N ILE A 192 28.36 -6.27 9.00
CA ILE A 192 28.03 -5.14 9.90
C ILE A 192 28.30 -3.73 9.33
N ASN A 193 29.17 -3.61 8.33
CA ASN A 193 29.55 -2.32 7.74
C ASN A 193 29.00 -2.13 6.31
N THR A 194 28.14 -3.05 5.87
CA THR A 194 27.66 -3.06 4.49
C THR A 194 26.22 -3.56 4.44
N GLY A 195 25.34 -2.75 3.85
CA GLY A 195 24.00 -3.14 3.47
C GLY A 195 23.95 -3.47 1.98
N CYS A 196 22.76 -3.76 1.47
CA CYS A 196 22.55 -3.84 0.03
C CYS A 196 21.38 -3.00 -0.43
N PHE A 197 21.46 -2.59 -1.68
CA PHE A 197 20.47 -1.80 -2.36
C PHE A 197 20.13 -2.45 -3.69
N ARG A 198 18.84 -2.51 -4.03
CA ARG A 198 18.35 -2.86 -5.36
C ARG A 198 17.22 -1.94 -5.76
N VAL A 199 16.93 -1.91 -7.05
CA VAL A 199 15.88 -1.11 -7.67
C VAL A 199 14.84 -2.03 -8.31
N SER A 200 13.57 -1.64 -8.16
CA SER A 200 12.42 -2.20 -8.86
C SER A 200 11.71 -1.08 -9.61
N ASN A 201 11.72 -1.11 -10.94
CA ASN A 201 11.01 -0.12 -11.75
C ASN A 201 9.60 -0.63 -12.09
N LEU A 202 8.58 -0.03 -11.50
CA LEU A 202 7.16 -0.33 -11.69
C LEU A 202 6.44 0.81 -12.43
N SER A 203 7.17 1.76 -13.02
CA SER A 203 6.57 2.90 -13.73
C SER A 203 6.32 2.57 -15.21
N ILE A 204 5.04 2.60 -15.63
CA ILE A 204 4.67 2.49 -17.05
C ILE A 204 5.05 3.71 -17.87
N THR A 205 5.03 4.90 -17.28
CA THR A 205 5.32 6.13 -18.03
C THR A 205 6.82 6.35 -18.19
N ASN A 206 7.61 5.78 -17.28
CA ASN A 206 9.07 5.88 -17.27
C ASN A 206 9.66 4.49 -17.37
N ARG A 207 9.46 3.88 -18.55
CA ARG A 207 9.77 2.46 -18.78
C ARG A 207 11.26 2.12 -18.71
N GLN A 208 12.14 3.11 -18.70
CA GLN A 208 13.55 2.90 -18.47
C GLN A 208 14.09 4.06 -17.63
N ILE A 209 14.71 3.73 -16.50
CA ILE A 209 15.24 4.72 -15.55
C ILE A 209 16.71 4.44 -15.23
N HIS A 210 17.44 5.49 -14.85
CA HIS A 210 18.74 5.38 -14.22
C HIS A 210 18.61 5.72 -12.74
N VAL A 211 19.25 4.93 -11.88
CA VAL A 211 19.33 5.23 -10.45
C VAL A 211 20.78 5.31 -10.02
N VAL A 212 21.13 6.42 -9.37
CA VAL A 212 22.49 6.71 -8.91
C VAL A 212 22.47 7.04 -7.43
N LEU A 213 23.38 6.45 -6.66
CA LEU A 213 23.58 6.77 -5.25
C LEU A 213 24.91 7.52 -5.08
N ASN A 214 24.89 8.60 -4.28
CA ASN A 214 26.05 9.44 -3.96
C ASN A 214 26.87 9.84 -5.20
N GLY A 215 26.19 10.38 -6.22
CA GLY A 215 26.84 10.95 -7.40
C GLY A 215 27.62 9.95 -8.27
N GLY A 216 27.40 8.63 -8.12
CA GLY A 216 27.99 7.61 -8.98
C GLY A 216 28.65 6.45 -8.24
N ALA A 217 28.70 6.48 -6.90
CA ALA A 217 29.32 5.40 -6.11
C ALA A 217 28.63 4.04 -6.35
N ILE A 218 27.31 4.06 -6.52
CA ILE A 218 26.51 2.90 -6.92
C ILE A 218 25.56 3.35 -8.02
N THR A 219 25.51 2.59 -9.10
CA THR A 219 24.68 2.92 -10.27
C THR A 219 23.88 1.71 -10.72
N PHE A 220 22.64 1.96 -11.12
CA PHE A 220 21.74 1.03 -11.78
C PHE A 220 21.32 1.67 -13.10
N PRO A 221 22.07 1.42 -14.18
CA PRO A 221 21.77 2.00 -15.47
C PRO A 221 20.64 1.23 -16.16
N SER A 222 19.76 1.96 -16.84
CA SER A 222 18.74 1.43 -17.74
C SER A 222 17.88 0.32 -17.12
N VAL A 223 17.34 0.57 -15.92
CA VAL A 223 16.41 -0.35 -15.26
C VAL A 223 15.06 -0.28 -15.98
N ASP A 224 14.70 -1.37 -16.65
CA ASP A 224 13.52 -1.46 -17.49
C ASP A 224 12.23 -1.63 -16.66
N TYR A 225 11.09 -1.31 -17.27
CA TYR A 225 9.77 -1.53 -16.66
C TYR A 225 9.56 -3.00 -16.29
N LEU A 226 9.10 -3.24 -15.06
CA LEU A 226 8.97 -4.54 -14.40
C LEU A 226 10.30 -5.24 -14.10
N GLU A 227 11.42 -4.56 -14.24
CA GLU A 227 12.70 -5.10 -13.81
C GLU A 227 12.88 -4.95 -12.29
N VAL A 228 13.29 -6.05 -11.65
CA VAL A 228 13.84 -6.06 -10.28
C VAL A 228 15.32 -6.42 -10.40
N THR A 229 16.17 -5.45 -10.15
CA THR A 229 17.63 -5.62 -10.26
C THR A 229 18.19 -6.55 -9.18
N SER A 230 19.39 -7.07 -9.43
CA SER A 230 20.18 -7.72 -8.38
C SER A 230 20.69 -6.70 -7.35
N PHE A 231 20.89 -7.16 -6.12
CA PHE A 231 21.47 -6.34 -5.07
C PHE A 231 22.91 -5.90 -5.39
N ARG A 232 23.21 -4.64 -5.09
CA ARG A 232 24.57 -4.11 -4.99
C ARG A 232 24.90 -3.81 -3.53
N TYR A 233 26.13 -4.15 -3.14
CA TYR A 233 26.63 -3.83 -1.82
C TYR A 233 26.88 -2.32 -1.67
N ALA A 234 26.49 -1.80 -0.52
CA ALA A 234 26.64 -0.39 -0.16
C ALA A 234 27.21 -0.29 1.25
N LEU A 235 28.29 0.48 1.43
CA LEU A 235 28.84 0.74 2.76
C LEU A 235 27.80 1.44 3.62
N THR A 236 27.83 1.20 4.93
CA THR A 236 26.96 1.91 5.87
C THR A 236 27.19 3.42 5.79
N GLY A 237 26.11 4.19 5.72
CA GLY A 237 26.19 5.65 5.62
C GLY A 237 24.97 6.29 4.99
N LEU A 238 25.01 7.63 4.88
CA LEU A 238 23.97 8.41 4.22
C LEU A 238 24.22 8.44 2.71
N TYR A 239 23.17 8.15 1.93
CA TYR A 239 23.18 8.21 0.49
C TYR A 239 22.09 9.14 -0.03
N MET A 240 22.47 10.00 -0.97
CA MET A 240 21.52 10.66 -1.86
C MET A 240 21.25 9.75 -3.06
N VAL A 241 20.01 9.31 -3.21
CA VAL A 241 19.49 8.51 -4.31
C VAL A 241 18.90 9.46 -5.35
N SER A 242 19.40 9.42 -6.57
CA SER A 242 18.87 10.18 -7.71
C SER A 242 18.26 9.22 -8.71
N VAL A 243 17.04 9.51 -9.16
CA VAL A 243 16.34 8.78 -10.22
C VAL A 243 16.23 9.71 -11.41
N SER A 244 16.67 9.27 -12.59
CA SER A 244 16.58 10.02 -13.84
C SER A 244 15.97 9.16 -14.95
N ASN A 245 15.44 9.81 -15.98
CA ASN A 245 14.98 9.13 -17.19
C ASN A 245 16.18 8.62 -17.99
N ALA A 246 16.09 7.42 -18.56
CA ALA A 246 17.18 6.82 -19.32
C ALA A 246 17.32 7.28 -20.78
N ASN A 247 16.47 8.22 -21.22
CA ASN A 247 16.48 8.73 -22.59
C ASN A 247 17.87 9.21 -23.08
N ARG A 248 18.18 8.89 -24.34
CA ARG A 248 19.51 9.03 -24.97
C ARG A 248 20.01 10.47 -25.18
N LEU A 249 19.21 11.49 -24.91
CA LEU A 249 19.54 12.90 -25.17
C LEU A 249 19.89 13.72 -23.91
N GLY A 250 19.96 13.07 -22.74
CA GLY A 250 20.40 13.67 -21.49
C GLY A 250 19.76 12.99 -20.27
N GLU A 251 20.48 12.94 -19.15
CA GLU A 251 19.94 12.48 -17.87
C GLU A 251 19.00 13.55 -17.29
N ASN A 252 17.71 13.44 -17.56
CA ASN A 252 16.72 14.29 -16.91
C ASN A 252 16.43 13.74 -15.52
N LEU A 253 16.95 14.42 -14.49
CA LEU A 253 16.65 14.12 -13.09
C LEU A 253 15.13 14.20 -12.86
N LEU A 254 14.55 13.11 -12.36
CA LEU A 254 13.14 13.01 -12.04
C LEU A 254 12.91 13.26 -10.55
N LEU A 255 13.75 12.65 -9.70
CA LEU A 255 13.57 12.71 -8.26
C LEU A 255 14.88 12.48 -7.49
N THR A 256 14.96 13.05 -6.29
CA THR A 256 16.03 12.79 -5.33
C THR A 256 15.47 12.43 -3.96
N SER A 257 16.06 11.43 -3.33
CA SER A 257 15.67 10.91 -2.02
C SER A 257 16.91 10.64 -1.17
N ASN A 258 16.81 10.73 0.15
CA ASN A 258 17.91 10.39 1.05
C ASN A 258 17.62 9.10 1.81
N ILE A 259 18.64 8.27 2.01
CA ILE A 259 18.54 7.07 2.86
C ILE A 259 19.83 6.86 3.64
N TYR A 260 19.69 6.49 4.92
CA TYR A 260 20.79 5.94 5.69
C TYR A 260 20.82 4.42 5.54
N ILE A 261 21.79 3.89 4.79
CA ILE A 261 21.96 2.45 4.61
C ILE A 261 22.63 1.89 5.86
N ARG A 262 21.95 0.96 6.54
CA ARG A 262 22.48 0.23 7.69
C ARG A 262 23.25 -1.02 7.26
N GLY A 263 24.20 -1.44 8.08
CA GLY A 263 24.86 -2.72 7.91
C GLY A 263 23.90 -3.88 8.08
N ASN A 264 24.12 -4.96 7.32
CA ASN A 264 23.32 -6.19 7.35
C ASN A 264 21.82 -5.99 7.02
N ALA A 265 21.45 -4.86 6.42
CA ALA A 265 20.10 -4.57 5.92
C ALA A 265 20.06 -4.68 4.38
N SER A 266 18.88 -4.96 3.84
CA SER A 266 18.63 -5.05 2.41
C SER A 266 17.50 -4.10 2.03
N TYR A 267 17.76 -3.21 1.08
CA TYR A 267 16.82 -2.15 0.70
C TYR A 267 16.37 -2.30 -0.75
N THR A 268 15.07 -2.17 -0.98
CA THR A 268 14.48 -2.07 -2.30
C THR A 268 13.92 -0.67 -2.52
N LEU A 269 14.40 0.00 -3.56
CA LEU A 269 13.79 1.21 -4.11
C LEU A 269 12.72 0.79 -5.12
N TYR A 270 11.46 1.08 -4.83
CA TYR A 270 10.38 1.03 -5.80
C TYR A 270 10.21 2.39 -6.46
N VAL A 271 10.23 2.40 -7.79
CA VAL A 271 9.91 3.58 -8.61
C VAL A 271 8.61 3.31 -9.33
N PHE A 272 7.60 4.16 -9.18
CA PHE A 272 6.27 3.93 -9.74
C PHE A 272 5.52 5.24 -10.00
N ASN A 273 4.37 5.16 -10.65
CA ASN A 273 3.58 6.32 -11.04
C ASN A 273 2.92 7.01 -9.84
N TRP A 274 3.10 8.33 -9.71
CA TRP A 274 2.24 9.21 -8.89
C TRP A 274 0.88 9.41 -9.57
N SER A 275 0.91 9.66 -10.88
CA SER A 275 -0.26 9.83 -11.74
C SER A 275 -0.03 9.18 -13.11
N ALA A 276 -1.05 9.20 -13.97
CA ALA A 276 -0.93 8.74 -15.36
C ALA A 276 -0.12 9.70 -16.27
N MET A 277 0.37 10.82 -15.74
CA MET A 277 1.17 11.78 -16.50
C MET A 277 2.63 11.31 -16.64
N GLU A 278 3.25 11.63 -17.77
CA GLU A 278 4.67 11.33 -18.00
C GLU A 278 5.56 12.02 -16.95
N ASN A 279 6.61 11.33 -16.48
CA ASN A 279 7.56 11.80 -15.47
C ASN A 279 6.95 12.10 -14.09
N ALA A 280 5.64 11.93 -13.89
CA ALA A 280 5.00 12.01 -12.59
C ALA A 280 5.20 10.70 -11.82
N ILE A 281 6.42 10.51 -11.31
CA ILE A 281 6.81 9.32 -10.54
C ILE A 281 6.87 9.60 -9.03
N ARG A 282 6.80 8.54 -8.23
CA ARG A 282 7.14 8.48 -6.81
C ARG A 282 8.24 7.47 -6.59
N THR A 283 8.91 7.62 -5.44
CA THR A 283 9.80 6.58 -4.92
C THR A 283 9.36 6.13 -3.55
N LEU A 284 9.56 4.85 -3.27
CA LEU A 284 9.44 4.29 -1.94
C LEU A 284 10.67 3.40 -1.70
N ILE A 285 11.43 3.70 -0.64
CA ILE A 285 12.55 2.85 -0.23
C ILE A 285 12.15 2.12 1.03
N VAL A 286 12.22 0.78 0.99
CA VAL A 286 11.89 -0.06 2.13
C VAL A 286 13.02 -1.04 2.43
N GLU A 287 13.11 -1.40 3.70
CA GLU A 287 13.89 -2.54 4.11
C GLU A 287 13.10 -3.82 3.84
N ASP A 288 13.76 -4.79 3.21
CA ASP A 288 13.22 -6.11 2.97
C ASP A 288 13.39 -6.96 4.24
N ARG A 289 12.29 -7.57 4.67
CA ARG A 289 12.27 -8.37 5.89
C ARG A 289 12.89 -9.74 5.65
N ARG A 290 13.67 -10.20 6.63
CA ARG A 290 14.03 -11.62 6.76
C ARG A 290 12.88 -12.33 7.48
N TYR A 291 12.42 -13.47 6.95
CA TYR A 291 11.46 -14.33 7.64
C TYR A 291 12.04 -14.76 8.99
#